data_AF-D8IDV7-F1
#
_entry.id   AF-D8IDV7-F1
#
_cell.length_a   1.000
_cell.length_b   1.000
_cell.length_c   1.000
_cell.angle_alpha   90.00
_cell.angle_beta   90.00
_cell.angle_gamma   90.00
#
_symmetry.space_group_name_H-M   'P 1'
#
loop_
_entity.id
_entity.type
_entity.pdbx_description
1 polymer ?
#
loop_
_entity_poly.entity_id
_entity_poly.type
_entity_poly.pdbx_seq_one_letter_code
_entity_poly.pdbx_strand_id
1 'polypeptide(L)'
;MEKNYEYKLSFISIIIIGSYIACQMISNIASVKIANVLSLAVDGGTFLYPLAFTIRDMAHKTIGKKNTQKLIIVSAIINIFSPIYFYIVSNIPADSSWQFNEAFQLTLSPVLRIAIASIVGSTVAELVDTEIYHFFVTKITKRYQWLRVLISNAFSIPVDNLLFVVIAFYGALPFDALLGIFIFNFFVKYAVTIVSVPMIYLVKENKE
;
A
#
# COMPACT_ATOMS: atom_id res chain seq x y z
N MET A 1 15.82 0.41 -42.05
CA MET A 1 16.47 -0.17 -40.87
C MET A 1 15.62 0.14 -39.66
N GLU A 2 14.65 -0.72 -39.34
CA GLU A 2 13.93 -0.64 -38.08
C GLU A 2 14.93 -0.86 -36.95
N LYS A 3 15.09 0.12 -36.06
CA LYS A 3 15.76 -0.11 -34.79
C LYS A 3 14.91 -1.10 -34.01
N ASN A 4 15.29 -2.37 -34.05
CA ASN A 4 14.88 -3.36 -33.05
C ASN A 4 15.43 -2.88 -31.70
N TYR A 5 14.64 -2.07 -31.00
CA TYR A 5 14.81 -1.88 -29.57
C TYR A 5 14.39 -3.21 -28.92
N GLU A 6 15.33 -4.16 -28.83
CA GLU A 6 15.21 -5.25 -27.87
C GLU A 6 15.12 -4.60 -26.49
N TYR A 7 13.91 -4.45 -25.96
CA TYR A 7 13.69 -4.20 -24.54
C TYR A 7 14.15 -5.46 -23.79
N LYS A 8 15.46 -5.60 -23.57
CA LYS A 8 16.04 -6.67 -22.75
C LYS A 8 15.69 -6.41 -21.28
N LEU A 9 14.45 -6.70 -20.92
CA LEU A 9 14.02 -6.77 -19.54
C LEU A 9 14.70 -7.99 -18.92
N SER A 10 15.57 -7.78 -17.94
CA SER A 10 16.24 -8.89 -17.24
C SER A 10 15.18 -9.79 -16.59
N PHE A 11 15.43 -11.10 -16.54
CA PHE A 11 14.57 -12.05 -15.82
C PHE A 11 14.31 -11.59 -14.37
N ILE A 12 15.31 -10.97 -13.74
CA ILE A 12 15.20 -10.38 -12.39
C ILE A 12 14.15 -9.26 -12.37
N SER A 13 14.12 -8.40 -13.38
CA SER A 13 13.13 -7.32 -13.49
C SER A 13 11.70 -7.87 -13.63
N ILE A 14 11.53 -8.98 -14.37
CA ILE A 14 10.23 -9.65 -14.50
C ILE A 14 9.77 -10.18 -13.15
N ILE A 15 10.65 -10.87 -12.42
CA ILE A 15 10.35 -11.37 -11.07
C ILE A 15 9.95 -10.23 -10.13
N ILE A 16 10.70 -9.12 -10.14
CA ILE A 16 10.42 -7.96 -9.28
C ILE A 16 9.05 -7.36 -9.62
N ILE A 17 8.74 -7.15 -10.90
CA ILE A 17 7.46 -6.58 -11.33
C ILE A 17 6.31 -7.50 -10.92
N GLY A 18 6.42 -8.79 -11.20
CA GLY A 18 5.39 -9.78 -10.84
C GLY A 18 5.19 -9.88 -9.32
N SER A 19 6.29 -9.92 -8.57
CA SER A 19 6.25 -9.98 -7.11
C SER A 19 5.65 -8.72 -6.51
N TYR A 20 5.94 -7.54 -7.07
CA TYR A 20 5.38 -6.27 -6.59
C TYR A 20 3.87 -6.24 -6.73
N ILE A 21 3.35 -6.58 -7.91
CA ILE A 21 1.91 -6.60 -8.18
C ILE A 21 1.23 -7.66 -7.30
N ALA A 22 1.78 -8.87 -7.24
CA ALA A 22 1.23 -9.96 -6.43
C ALA A 22 1.22 -9.62 -4.94
N CYS A 23 2.30 -9.04 -4.41
CA CYS A 23 2.42 -8.62 -3.01
C CYS A 23 1.29 -7.64 -2.65
N GLN A 24 1.00 -6.68 -3.53
CA GLN A 24 -0.07 -5.70 -3.32
C GLN A 24 -1.46 -6.35 -3.34
N MET A 25 -1.72 -7.22 -4.34
CA MET A 25 -2.99 -7.93 -4.46
C MET A 25 -3.26 -8.84 -3.25
N ILE A 26 -2.25 -9.63 -2.87
CA ILE A 26 -2.33 -10.53 -1.72
C ILE A 26 -2.57 -9.73 -0.43
N SER A 27 -1.89 -8.59 -0.26
CA SER A 27 -2.09 -7.73 0.91
C SER A 27 -3.54 -7.24 0.99
N ASN A 28 -4.10 -6.75 -0.13
CA ASN A 28 -5.48 -6.26 -0.16
C ASN A 28 -6.51 -7.35 0.20
N ILE A 29 -6.30 -8.58 -0.31
CA ILE A 29 -7.19 -9.72 0.00
C ILE A 29 -6.98 -10.17 1.46
N ALA A 30 -5.73 -10.23 1.93
CA ALA A 30 -5.40 -10.66 3.28
C ALA A 30 -5.93 -9.68 4.34
N SER A 31 -6.05 -8.39 4.04
CA SER A 31 -6.63 -7.39 4.95
C SER A 31 -8.09 -7.65 5.32
N VAL A 32 -8.82 -8.51 4.58
CA VAL A 32 -10.15 -8.97 4.99
C VAL A 32 -10.06 -9.76 6.30
N LYS A 33 -9.00 -10.55 6.48
CA LYS A 33 -8.83 -11.34 7.70
C LYS A 33 -8.31 -10.45 8.81
N ILE A 34 -9.14 -10.26 9.81
CA ILE A 34 -8.72 -9.67 11.09
C ILE A 34 -8.18 -10.78 11.97
N ALA A 35 -6.89 -10.69 12.28
CA ALA A 35 -6.15 -11.57 13.19
C ALA A 35 -6.05 -10.93 14.59
N ASN A 36 -5.63 -11.74 15.56
CA ASN A 36 -5.26 -11.26 16.88
C ASN A 36 -3.75 -11.43 17.06
N VAL A 37 -3.03 -10.33 17.28
CA VAL A 37 -1.59 -10.32 17.53
C VAL A 37 -1.31 -9.42 18.71
N LEU A 38 -0.63 -9.96 19.73
CA LEU A 38 -0.33 -9.24 20.98
C LEU A 38 -1.60 -8.63 21.62
N SER A 39 -2.72 -9.37 21.58
CA SER A 39 -4.03 -8.92 22.07
C SER A 39 -4.63 -7.71 21.32
N LEU A 40 -4.06 -7.32 20.18
CA LEU A 40 -4.59 -6.31 19.29
C LEU A 40 -5.21 -6.98 18.05
N ALA A 41 -6.32 -6.43 17.59
CA ALA A 41 -6.85 -6.77 16.28
C ALA A 41 -5.91 -6.24 15.19
N VAL A 42 -5.63 -7.03 14.16
CA VAL A 42 -4.69 -6.67 13.09
C VAL A 42 -5.24 -7.15 11.75
N ASP A 43 -5.19 -6.31 10.71
CA ASP A 43 -5.53 -6.76 9.37
C ASP A 43 -4.38 -7.58 8.75
N GLY A 44 -4.71 -8.68 8.08
CA GLY A 44 -3.70 -9.61 7.55
C GLY A 44 -2.78 -9.00 6.48
N GLY A 45 -3.20 -7.93 5.79
CA GLY A 45 -2.38 -7.29 4.76
C GLY A 45 -1.18 -6.54 5.30
N THR A 46 -1.24 -6.08 6.55
CA THR A 46 -0.16 -5.32 7.20
C THR A 46 1.16 -6.09 7.31
N PHE A 47 1.14 -7.43 7.30
CA PHE A 47 2.37 -8.23 7.32
C PHE A 47 3.13 -8.23 5.99
N LEU A 48 2.40 -8.16 4.88
CA LEU A 48 2.98 -8.31 3.55
C LEU A 48 3.17 -6.96 2.85
N TYR A 49 2.31 -5.98 3.12
CA TYR A 49 2.36 -4.68 2.46
C TYR A 49 3.72 -3.94 2.61
N PRO A 50 4.41 -3.95 3.78
CA PRO A 50 5.77 -3.39 3.90
C PRO A 50 6.78 -3.98 2.90
N LEU A 51 6.64 -5.26 2.55
CA LEU A 51 7.53 -5.92 1.58
C LEU A 51 7.38 -5.31 0.18
N ALA A 52 6.19 -4.83 -0.19
CA ALA A 52 5.94 -4.18 -1.48
C ALA A 52 6.83 -2.94 -1.67
N PHE A 53 7.12 -2.18 -0.61
CA PHE A 53 8.05 -1.05 -0.67
C PHE A 53 9.48 -1.50 -1.00
N THR A 54 9.93 -2.58 -0.38
CA THR A 54 11.27 -3.14 -0.63
C THR A 54 11.38 -3.63 -2.09
N ILE A 55 10.34 -4.33 -2.58
CA ILE A 55 10.31 -4.80 -3.97
C ILE A 55 10.26 -3.60 -4.94
N ARG A 56 9.51 -2.54 -4.62
CA ARG A 56 9.48 -1.29 -5.41
C ARG A 56 10.87 -0.65 -5.50
N ASP A 57 11.65 -0.65 -4.43
CA ASP A 57 13.02 -0.12 -4.45
C ASP A 57 13.95 -0.98 -5.32
N MET A 58 13.77 -2.31 -5.30
CA MET A 58 14.46 -3.20 -6.23
C MET A 58 14.05 -2.92 -7.69
N ALA A 59 12.78 -2.61 -7.95
CA ALA A 59 12.30 -2.19 -9.26
C ALA A 59 13.00 -0.88 -9.68
N HIS A 60 13.09 0.09 -8.78
CA HIS A 60 13.78 1.35 -9.06
C HIS A 60 15.24 1.13 -9.48
N LYS A 61 15.95 0.19 -8.86
CA LYS A 61 17.34 -0.16 -9.22
C LYS A 61 17.45 -0.91 -10.54
N THR A 62 16.49 -1.76 -10.89
CA THR A 62 16.58 -2.65 -12.06
C THR A 62 15.96 -2.07 -13.33
N ILE A 63 14.85 -1.34 -13.22
CA ILE A 63 14.11 -0.78 -14.36
C ILE A 63 14.15 0.76 -14.41
N GLY A 64 14.71 1.41 -13.39
CA GLY A 64 14.89 2.86 -13.32
C GLY A 64 13.64 3.64 -12.89
N LYS A 65 13.82 4.93 -12.57
CA LYS A 65 12.78 5.81 -12.01
C LYS A 65 11.50 5.87 -12.86
N LYS A 66 11.63 6.22 -14.14
CA LYS A 66 10.47 6.43 -15.03
C LYS A 66 9.64 5.15 -15.21
N ASN A 67 10.28 3.99 -15.33
CA ASN A 67 9.56 2.72 -15.47
C ASN A 67 8.97 2.25 -14.14
N THR A 68 9.60 2.57 -13.02
CA THR A 68 9.04 2.30 -11.68
C THR A 68 7.79 3.13 -11.42
N GLN A 69 7.77 4.40 -11.82
CA GLN A 69 6.55 5.23 -11.76
C GLN A 69 5.41 4.62 -12.59
N LYS A 70 5.71 4.14 -13.81
CA LYS A 70 4.74 3.41 -14.62
C LYS A 70 4.28 2.11 -13.96
N LEU A 71 5.20 1.34 -13.36
CA LEU A 71 4.88 0.12 -12.62
C LEU A 71 3.91 0.40 -11.46
N ILE A 72 4.11 1.48 -10.71
CA ILE A 72 3.21 1.87 -9.61
C ILE A 72 1.81 2.15 -10.15
N ILE A 73 1.68 2.95 -11.21
CA ILE A 73 0.38 3.29 -11.81
C ILE A 73 -0.30 2.03 -12.38
N VAL A 74 0.43 1.21 -13.14
CA VAL A 74 -0.10 -0.03 -13.72
C VAL A 74 -0.51 -0.99 -12.62
N SER A 75 0.29 -1.15 -11.57
CA SER A 75 -0.05 -1.97 -10.40
C SER A 75 -1.31 -1.45 -9.72
N ALA A 76 -1.47 -0.14 -9.52
CA ALA A 76 -2.68 0.43 -8.93
C ALA A 76 -3.93 0.10 -9.77
N ILE A 77 -3.85 0.24 -11.10
CA ILE A 77 -4.95 -0.10 -12.03
C ILE A 77 -5.29 -1.59 -11.96
N ILE A 78 -4.28 -2.47 -11.99
CA ILE A 78 -4.48 -3.93 -11.88
C ILE A 78 -5.08 -4.29 -10.52
N ASN A 79 -4.63 -3.64 -9.45
CA ASN A 79 -5.13 -3.88 -8.10
C ASN A 79 -6.57 -3.41 -7.88
N ILE A 80 -7.12 -2.55 -8.75
CA ILE A 80 -8.55 -2.21 -8.75
C ILE A 80 -9.39 -3.31 -9.41
N PHE A 81 -8.83 -4.00 -10.41
CA PHE A 81 -9.57 -5.03 -11.15
C PHE A 81 -9.97 -6.21 -10.26
N SER A 82 -9.05 -6.71 -9.43
CA SER A 82 -9.32 -7.84 -8.51
C SER A 82 -10.49 -7.59 -7.53
N PRO A 83 -10.54 -6.49 -6.76
CA PRO A 83 -11.65 -6.20 -5.86
C PRO A 83 -12.99 -6.05 -6.60
N ILE A 84 -13.00 -5.40 -7.77
CA ILE A 84 -14.21 -5.27 -8.58
C ILE A 84 -14.70 -6.65 -9.02
N TYR A 85 -13.78 -7.49 -9.53
CA TYR A 85 -14.12 -8.83 -9.98
C TYR A 85 -14.66 -9.70 -8.84
N PHE A 86 -13.99 -9.69 -7.68
CA PHE A 86 -14.46 -10.41 -6.50
C PHE A 86 -15.82 -9.92 -6.00
N TYR A 87 -16.04 -8.61 -6.01
CA TYR A 87 -17.34 -8.05 -5.68
C TYR A 87 -18.44 -8.54 -6.64
N ILE A 88 -18.19 -8.52 -7.95
CA ILE A 88 -19.15 -9.01 -8.95
C ILE A 88 -19.44 -10.50 -8.71
N VAL A 89 -18.40 -11.34 -8.67
CA VAL A 89 -18.55 -12.80 -8.52
C VAL A 89 -19.25 -13.15 -7.21
N SER A 90 -18.96 -12.44 -6.12
CA SER A 90 -19.58 -12.66 -4.81
C SER A 90 -21.09 -12.37 -4.76
N ASN A 91 -21.63 -11.63 -5.73
CA ASN A 91 -23.04 -11.28 -5.80
C ASN A 91 -23.80 -12.09 -6.88
N ILE A 92 -23.11 -12.92 -7.66
CA ILE A 92 -23.77 -13.82 -8.61
C ILE A 92 -24.45 -14.96 -7.81
N PRO A 93 -25.69 -15.33 -8.13
CA PRO A 93 -26.34 -16.47 -7.49
C PRO A 93 -25.50 -17.74 -7.62
N ALA A 94 -25.24 -18.40 -6.49
CA ALA A 94 -24.56 -19.67 -6.48
C ALA A 94 -25.39 -20.77 -7.14
N ASP A 95 -24.70 -21.70 -7.81
CA ASP A 95 -25.30 -22.95 -8.24
C ASP A 95 -25.76 -23.79 -7.04
N SER A 96 -26.82 -24.59 -7.22
CA SER A 96 -27.36 -25.46 -6.17
C SER A 96 -26.35 -26.45 -5.57
N SER A 97 -25.30 -26.80 -6.31
CA SER A 97 -24.21 -27.67 -5.84
C SER A 97 -23.15 -26.94 -5.02
N TRP A 98 -23.13 -25.60 -5.02
CA TRP A 98 -22.11 -24.80 -4.34
C TRP A 98 -22.51 -24.43 -2.92
N GLN A 99 -21.83 -25.02 -1.93
CA GLN A 99 -22.19 -24.90 -0.51
C GLN A 99 -21.57 -23.68 0.19
N PHE A 100 -20.58 -23.01 -0.41
CA PHE A 100 -19.78 -21.98 0.26
C PHE A 100 -20.19 -20.55 -0.11
N ASN A 101 -21.40 -20.33 -0.63
CA ASN A 101 -21.83 -19.03 -1.14
C ASN A 101 -21.72 -17.92 -0.08
N GLU A 102 -22.26 -18.16 1.11
CA GLU A 102 -22.26 -17.18 2.20
C GLU A 102 -20.83 -16.84 2.66
N ALA A 103 -19.99 -17.86 2.88
CA ALA A 103 -18.60 -17.65 3.29
C ALA A 103 -17.80 -16.89 2.21
N PHE A 104 -18.01 -17.21 0.93
CA PHE A 104 -17.39 -16.53 -0.19
C PHE A 104 -17.83 -15.06 -0.26
N GLN A 105 -19.12 -14.79 -0.09
CA GLN A 105 -19.68 -13.44 -0.09
C GLN A 105 -19.14 -12.60 1.07
N LEU A 106 -19.16 -13.14 2.29
CA LEU A 106 -18.65 -12.45 3.48
C LEU A 106 -17.14 -12.19 3.43
N THR A 107 -16.37 -13.04 2.75
CA THR A 107 -14.91 -12.89 2.66
C THR A 107 -14.48 -11.99 1.50
N LEU A 108 -15.10 -12.12 0.32
CA LEU A 108 -14.57 -11.47 -0.89
C LEU A 108 -15.31 -10.18 -1.28
N SER A 109 -16.55 -9.99 -0.84
CA SER A 109 -17.27 -8.73 -1.05
C SER A 109 -16.58 -7.52 -0.37
N PRO A 110 -16.06 -7.64 0.87
CA PRO A 110 -15.36 -6.52 1.53
C PRO A 110 -14.05 -6.10 0.87
N VAL A 111 -13.42 -6.92 0.02
CA VAL A 111 -12.14 -6.61 -0.64
C VAL A 111 -12.24 -5.30 -1.43
N LEU A 112 -13.39 -5.02 -2.06
CA LEU A 112 -13.61 -3.75 -2.77
C LEU A 112 -13.62 -2.55 -1.82
N ARG A 113 -14.29 -2.67 -0.68
CA ARG A 113 -14.33 -1.63 0.34
C ARG A 113 -12.93 -1.34 0.90
N ILE A 114 -12.15 -2.38 1.17
CA ILE A 114 -10.76 -2.26 1.65
C ILE A 114 -9.89 -1.59 0.58
N ALA A 115 -10.02 -1.98 -0.69
CA ALA A 115 -9.27 -1.36 -1.77
C ALA A 115 -9.59 0.14 -1.91
N ILE A 116 -10.87 0.53 -1.80
CA ILE A 116 -11.29 1.94 -1.79
C ILE A 116 -10.68 2.66 -0.58
N ALA A 117 -10.70 2.05 0.61
CA ALA A 117 -10.09 2.61 1.80
C ALA A 117 -8.59 2.87 1.61
N SER A 118 -7.86 1.92 1.04
CA SER A 118 -6.43 2.06 0.74
C SER A 118 -6.16 3.20 -0.24
N ILE A 119 -6.92 3.29 -1.33
CA ILE A 119 -6.73 4.34 -2.35
C ILE A 119 -6.99 5.72 -1.75
N VAL A 120 -8.10 5.89 -1.01
CA VAL A 120 -8.46 7.17 -0.41
C VAL A 120 -7.45 7.55 0.68
N GLY A 121 -7.12 6.62 1.57
CA GLY A 121 -6.15 6.82 2.65
C GLY A 121 -4.79 7.23 2.12
N SER A 122 -4.23 6.47 1.17
CA SER A 122 -2.91 6.74 0.62
C SER A 122 -2.89 8.04 -0.17
N THR A 123 -3.91 8.32 -0.98
CA THR A 123 -3.96 9.55 -1.79
C THR A 123 -3.98 10.80 -0.91
N VAL A 124 -4.85 10.83 0.11
CA VAL A 124 -4.94 11.99 1.01
C VAL A 124 -3.65 12.13 1.83
N ALA A 125 -3.09 11.01 2.30
CA ALA A 125 -1.85 11.03 3.06
C ALA A 125 -0.64 11.49 2.23
N GLU A 126 -0.55 11.09 0.96
CA GLU A 126 0.50 11.54 0.03
C GLU A 126 0.42 13.05 -0.23
N LEU A 127 -0.80 13.60 -0.34
CA LEU A 127 -1.00 15.05 -0.47
C LEU A 127 -0.55 15.79 0.79
N VAL A 128 -0.93 15.30 1.98
CA VAL A 128 -0.50 15.86 3.27
C VAL A 128 1.03 15.78 3.44
N ASP A 129 1.63 14.64 3.09
CA ASP A 129 3.09 14.45 3.14
C ASP A 129 3.80 15.47 2.27
N THR A 130 3.33 15.66 1.03
CA THR A 130 3.93 16.58 0.06
C THR A 130 3.91 18.03 0.54
N GLU A 131 2.77 18.50 1.05
CA GLU A 131 2.63 19.88 1.56
C GLU A 131 3.52 20.14 2.77
N ILE A 132 3.57 19.19 3.72
CA ILE A 132 4.38 19.33 4.94
C ILE A 132 5.86 19.24 4.61
N TYR A 133 6.26 18.33 3.73
CA TYR A 133 7.62 18.22 3.26
C TYR A 133 8.07 19.52 2.57
N HIS A 134 7.25 20.04 1.64
CA HIS A 134 7.53 21.30 0.94
C HIS A 134 7.63 22.49 1.91
N PHE A 135 6.69 22.61 2.86
CA PHE A 135 6.74 23.62 3.91
C PHE A 135 8.05 23.55 4.70
N PHE A 136 8.48 22.35 5.12
CA PHE A 136 9.70 22.18 5.89
C PHE A 136 10.96 22.57 5.09
N VAL A 137 11.02 22.19 3.80
CA VAL A 137 12.13 22.55 2.90
C VAL A 137 12.22 24.07 2.69
N THR A 138 11.08 24.73 2.53
CA THR A 138 11.02 26.16 2.16
C THR A 138 11.08 27.11 3.34
N LYS A 139 10.56 26.71 4.51
CA LYS A 139 10.43 27.58 5.69
C LYS A 139 11.38 27.21 6.84
N ILE A 140 11.84 25.96 6.94
CA ILE A 140 12.63 25.50 8.09
C ILE A 140 14.09 25.24 7.71
N THR A 141 14.38 24.22 6.89
CA THR A 141 15.77 23.92 6.51
C THR A 141 15.90 22.98 5.33
N LYS A 142 16.88 23.29 4.47
CA LYS A 142 17.37 22.41 3.39
C LYS A 142 18.53 21.50 3.81
N ARG A 143 18.95 21.50 5.09
CA ARG A 143 20.12 20.73 5.55
C ARG A 143 19.77 19.33 6.05
N TYR A 144 18.70 19.19 6.82
CA TYR A 144 18.34 17.93 7.48
C TYR A 144 17.25 17.18 6.70
N GLN A 145 17.67 16.34 5.74
CA GLN A 145 16.75 15.56 4.89
C GLN A 145 15.99 14.49 5.69
N TRP A 146 16.67 13.77 6.58
CA TRP A 146 16.04 12.77 7.46
C TRP A 146 14.90 13.37 8.30
N LEU A 147 15.08 14.58 8.80
CA LEU A 147 14.11 15.26 9.65
C LEU A 147 12.86 15.67 8.86
N ARG A 148 13.02 16.06 7.59
CA ARG A 148 11.91 16.34 6.68
C ARG A 148 11.00 15.13 6.50
N VAL A 149 11.59 13.96 6.26
CA VAL A 149 10.88 12.69 6.08
C VAL A 149 10.17 12.27 7.36
N LEU A 150 10.85 12.36 8.51
CA LEU A 150 10.23 12.00 9.78
C LEU A 150 9.03 12.90 10.10
N ILE A 151 9.15 14.20 9.83
CA ILE A 151 8.08 15.16 10.11
C ILE A 151 6.93 15.00 9.14
N SER A 152 7.18 14.88 7.83
CA SER A 152 6.09 14.68 6.87
C SER A 152 5.32 13.38 7.14
N ASN A 153 6.06 12.29 7.41
CA ASN A 153 5.47 11.01 7.83
C ASN A 153 4.74 11.08 9.17
N ALA A 154 5.17 11.95 10.09
CA ALA A 154 4.51 12.11 11.37
C ALA A 154 3.05 12.59 11.25
N PHE A 155 2.73 13.29 10.15
CA PHE A 155 1.37 13.76 9.86
C PHE A 155 0.67 12.88 8.83
N SER A 156 1.37 12.38 7.81
CA SER A 156 0.75 11.57 6.76
C SER A 156 0.35 10.17 7.23
N ILE A 157 1.16 9.49 8.05
CA ILE A 157 0.84 8.14 8.58
C ILE A 157 -0.44 8.14 9.42
N PRO A 158 -0.65 9.05 10.39
CA PRO A 158 -1.92 9.10 11.12
C PRO A 158 -3.12 9.33 10.19
N VAL A 159 -2.99 10.20 9.18
CA VAL A 159 -4.06 10.49 8.22
C VAL A 159 -4.41 9.26 7.39
N ASP A 160 -3.40 8.60 6.80
CA ASP A 160 -3.57 7.36 6.05
C ASP A 160 -4.25 6.29 6.91
N ASN A 161 -3.72 6.08 8.11
CA ASN A 161 -4.18 5.02 9.01
C ASN A 161 -5.61 5.27 9.50
N LEU A 162 -5.95 6.52 9.83
CA LEU A 162 -7.29 6.88 10.26
C LEU A 162 -8.30 6.69 9.13
N LEU A 163 -8.02 7.23 7.95
CA LEU A 163 -8.90 7.09 6.78
C LEU A 163 -9.06 5.63 6.38
N PHE A 164 -7.98 4.87 6.36
CA PHE A 164 -8.02 3.45 6.05
C PHE A 164 -8.90 2.68 7.04
N VAL A 165 -8.65 2.79 8.35
CA VAL A 165 -9.42 2.04 9.37
C VAL A 165 -10.90 2.42 9.36
N VAL A 166 -11.21 3.71 9.23
CA VAL A 166 -12.59 4.19 9.18
C VAL A 166 -13.29 3.69 7.93
N ILE A 167 -12.71 3.91 6.74
CA ILE A 167 -13.37 3.52 5.49
C ILE A 167 -13.46 2.00 5.37
N ALA A 168 -12.42 1.25 5.74
CA ALA A 168 -12.38 -0.20 5.59
C ALA A 168 -13.30 -0.94 6.58
N PHE A 169 -13.34 -0.50 7.84
CA PHE A 169 -13.87 -1.34 8.92
C PHE A 169 -14.96 -0.69 9.77
N TYR A 170 -15.23 0.62 9.66
CA TYR A 170 -16.29 1.26 10.44
C TYR A 170 -17.66 0.64 10.16
N GLY A 171 -18.41 0.31 11.20
CA GLY A 171 -19.71 -0.39 11.09
C GLY A 171 -19.61 -1.88 10.74
N ALA A 172 -18.42 -2.40 10.42
CA ALA A 172 -18.19 -3.84 10.21
C ALA A 172 -17.52 -4.52 11.42
N LEU A 173 -16.73 -3.78 12.20
CA LEU A 173 -16.03 -4.27 13.39
C LEU A 173 -16.39 -3.44 14.64
N PRO A 174 -16.29 -4.03 15.84
CA PRO A 174 -16.43 -3.30 17.10
C PRO A 174 -15.31 -2.26 17.28
N PHE A 175 -15.58 -1.20 18.04
CA PHE A 175 -14.66 -0.09 18.22
C PHE A 175 -13.28 -0.51 18.79
N ASP A 176 -13.25 -1.45 19.72
CA ASP A 176 -12.00 -1.96 20.29
C ASP A 176 -11.11 -2.63 19.23
N ALA A 177 -11.71 -3.32 18.26
CA ALA A 177 -10.97 -3.90 17.15
C ALA A 177 -10.44 -2.81 16.20
N LEU A 178 -11.22 -1.74 15.95
CA LEU A 178 -10.76 -0.60 15.16
C LEU A 178 -9.54 0.07 15.81
N LEU A 179 -9.59 0.29 17.13
CA LEU A 179 -8.45 0.81 17.89
C LEU A 179 -7.25 -0.13 17.84
N GLY A 180 -7.47 -1.44 17.98
CA GLY A 180 -6.41 -2.43 17.86
C GLY A 180 -5.69 -2.36 16.51
N ILE A 181 -6.46 -2.35 15.42
CA ILE A 181 -5.94 -2.26 14.05
C ILE A 181 -5.20 -0.94 13.85
N PHE A 182 -5.80 0.17 14.31
CA PHE A 182 -5.18 1.48 14.23
C PHE A 182 -3.82 1.50 14.93
N ILE A 183 -3.75 1.05 16.19
CA ILE A 183 -2.52 1.07 16.99
C ILE A 183 -1.44 0.20 16.35
N PHE A 184 -1.78 -1.04 15.97
CA PHE A 184 -0.80 -1.96 15.40
C PHE A 184 -0.24 -1.44 14.07
N ASN A 185 -1.13 -1.03 13.16
CA ASN A 185 -0.73 -0.51 11.85
C ASN A 185 0.08 0.76 11.98
N PHE A 186 -0.28 1.63 12.92
CA PHE A 186 0.48 2.84 13.24
C PHE A 186 1.93 2.49 13.59
N PHE A 187 2.16 1.59 14.55
CA PHE A 187 3.51 1.23 14.96
C PHE A 187 4.30 0.53 13.85
N VAL A 188 3.68 -0.39 13.10
CA VAL A 188 4.33 -1.06 11.97
C VAL A 188 4.78 -0.04 10.92
N LYS A 189 3.91 0.90 10.54
CA LYS A 189 4.24 1.94 9.56
C LYS A 189 5.37 2.85 10.04
N TYR A 190 5.34 3.30 11.29
CA TYR A 190 6.42 4.10 11.86
C TYR A 190 7.75 3.34 11.96
N ALA A 191 7.73 2.05 12.32
CA ALA A 191 8.93 1.22 12.35
C ALA A 191 9.56 1.13 10.94
N VAL A 192 8.74 0.90 9.91
CA VAL A 192 9.19 0.88 8.52
C VAL A 192 9.75 2.24 8.09
N THR A 193 9.13 3.35 8.49
CA THR A 193 9.66 4.70 8.24
C THR A 193 11.05 4.88 8.85
N ILE A 194 11.24 4.56 10.13
CA ILE A 194 12.55 4.72 10.79
C ILE A 194 13.63 3.88 10.08
N VAL A 195 13.31 2.65 9.70
CA VAL A 195 14.23 1.74 9.00
C VAL A 195 14.53 2.23 7.57
N SER A 196 13.57 2.87 6.90
CA SER A 196 13.72 3.35 5.52
C SER A 196 14.35 4.75 5.41
N VAL A 197 14.30 5.59 6.45
CA VAL A 197 14.87 6.95 6.45
C VAL A 197 16.33 7.00 6.00
N PRO A 198 17.26 6.11 6.41
CA PRO A 198 18.65 6.11 5.92
C PRO A 198 18.77 5.99 4.40
N MET A 199 17.77 5.39 3.73
CA MET A 199 17.78 5.23 2.28
C MET A 199 17.64 6.55 1.52
N ILE A 200 17.17 7.64 2.15
CA ILE A 200 17.07 8.96 1.49
C ILE A 200 18.42 9.46 0.97
N TYR A 201 19.51 9.09 1.64
CA TYR A 201 20.87 9.48 1.26
C TYR A 201 21.43 8.73 0.06
N LEU A 202 20.74 7.68 -0.42
CA LEU A 202 21.13 6.95 -1.62
C LEU A 202 20.85 7.73 -2.91
N VAL A 203 20.03 8.78 -2.84
CA VAL A 203 19.70 9.65 -3.98
C VAL A 203 20.29 11.03 -3.75
N LYS A 204 21.14 11.51 -4.67
CA LYS A 204 21.65 12.88 -4.62
C LYS A 204 20.50 13.86 -4.84
N GLU A 205 20.31 14.78 -3.91
CA GLU A 205 19.42 15.94 -4.07
C GLU A 205 19.99 16.78 -5.22
N ASN A 206 19.22 16.93 -6.31
CA ASN A 206 19.58 17.86 -7.38
C ASN A 206 19.51 19.26 -6.79
N LYS A 207 20.66 19.93 -6.77
CA LYS A 207 20.74 21.37 -6.48
C LYS A 207 20.24 22.10 -7.72
N GLU A 208 18.93 22.34 -7.79
CA GLU A 208 18.42 23.52 -8.51
C GLU A 208 18.63 24.76 -7.62
#